data_AF-W2KKE4-F1
#
_entry.id   AF-W2KKE4-F1
#
_cell.length_a   1.000
_cell.length_b   1.000
_cell.length_c   1.000
_cell.angle_alpha   90.00
_cell.angle_beta   90.00
_cell.angle_gamma   90.00
#
_symmetry.space_group_name_H-M   'P 1'
#
loop_
_entity.id
_entity.type
_entity.pdbx_description
1 polymer ?
#
loop_
_entity_poly.entity_id
_entity_poly.type
_entity_poly.pdbx_seq_one_letter_code
_entity_poly.pdbx_strand_id
1 'polypeptide(L)'
;MASRSRPSSSASSFSWLVVALLAIAVATCIRDPKALELAVRRVLLETNVPDAFHSEVAVDCADAHQFLTDTMPVKGFHVLCIETTASDTLKVTGFKDGMHANSSKETTRDLEAFTRVVEEEILQIPEPTDEYARKYKQPPAYFTPDGERLEKNITVLQNRIVFLFEGGQFIWPGIRIGHKTLVKNTFGRGDL
;
A
#
# COMPACT_ATOMS: atom_id res chain seq x y z
N MET A 1 41.96 -2.39 -72.75
CA MET A 1 41.25 -3.68 -72.51
C MET A 1 42.13 -4.52 -71.60
N ALA A 2 41.77 -5.01 -70.42
CA ALA A 2 40.48 -5.18 -69.75
C ALA A 2 40.65 -4.93 -68.23
N SER A 3 39.66 -4.29 -67.59
CA SER A 3 39.56 -4.17 -66.13
C SER A 3 38.84 -5.41 -65.59
N ARG A 4 39.40 -6.04 -64.55
CA ARG A 4 38.82 -7.21 -63.88
C ARG A 4 38.38 -6.77 -62.48
N SER A 5 37.09 -6.51 -62.30
CA SER A 5 36.50 -6.28 -60.98
C SER A 5 36.19 -7.61 -60.29
N ARG A 6 36.57 -7.74 -59.01
CA ARG A 6 36.10 -8.80 -58.10
C ARG A 6 34.86 -8.32 -57.35
N PRO A 7 33.85 -9.17 -57.12
CA PRO A 7 32.66 -8.79 -56.36
C PRO A 7 32.94 -8.76 -54.85
N SER A 8 32.20 -7.89 -54.16
CA SER A 8 32.14 -7.81 -52.71
C SER A 8 31.38 -9.01 -52.12
N SER A 9 31.81 -9.45 -50.95
CA SER A 9 31.10 -10.39 -50.08
C SER A 9 31.62 -10.17 -48.66
N SER A 10 30.86 -10.15 -47.57
CA SER A 10 29.43 -10.06 -47.32
C SER A 10 29.35 -9.67 -45.84
N ALA A 11 28.42 -8.82 -45.42
CA ALA A 11 28.15 -8.60 -44.01
C ALA A 11 26.66 -8.36 -43.80
N SER A 12 25.88 -9.41 -43.48
CA SER A 12 24.52 -9.23 -42.95
C SER A 12 23.86 -10.45 -42.31
N SER A 13 24.60 -11.46 -41.80
CA SER A 13 23.96 -12.67 -41.24
C SER A 13 23.45 -12.55 -39.79
N PHE A 14 23.68 -11.44 -39.08
CA PHE A 14 23.32 -11.31 -37.65
C PHE A 14 21.99 -10.61 -37.38
N SER A 15 21.41 -9.92 -38.37
CA SER A 15 20.23 -9.07 -38.15
C SER A 15 18.90 -9.86 -38.12
N TRP A 16 18.78 -10.95 -38.89
CA TRP A 16 17.50 -11.63 -39.06
C TRP A 16 17.15 -12.58 -37.91
N LEU A 17 18.15 -13.17 -37.26
CA LEU A 17 17.94 -14.06 -36.11
C LEU A 17 17.36 -13.30 -34.91
N VAL A 18 17.83 -12.07 -34.68
CA VAL A 18 17.33 -11.22 -33.59
C VAL A 18 15.87 -10.80 -33.85
N VAL A 19 15.55 -10.44 -35.10
CA VAL A 19 14.18 -10.07 -35.49
C VAL A 19 13.23 -11.27 -35.40
N ALA A 20 13.67 -12.46 -35.79
CA ALA A 20 12.86 -13.67 -35.68
C ALA A 20 12.59 -14.06 -34.22
N LEU A 21 13.60 -13.96 -33.33
CA LEU A 21 13.43 -14.23 -31.91
C LEU A 21 12.48 -13.23 -31.24
N LEU A 22 12.58 -11.94 -31.58
CA LEU A 22 11.65 -10.90 -31.12
C LEU A 22 10.23 -11.14 -31.62
N ALA A 23 10.05 -11.51 -32.89
CA ALA A 23 8.73 -11.79 -33.45
C ALA A 23 8.08 -13.03 -32.81
N ILE A 24 8.85 -14.08 -32.52
CA ILE A 24 8.37 -15.28 -31.82
C ILE A 24 7.98 -14.93 -30.38
N ALA A 25 8.79 -14.15 -29.66
CA ALA A 25 8.49 -13.71 -28.31
C ALA A 25 7.19 -12.90 -28.25
N VAL A 26 7.03 -11.92 -29.15
CA VAL A 26 5.80 -11.10 -29.25
C VAL A 26 4.59 -11.96 -29.61
N ALA A 27 4.73 -12.89 -30.57
CA ALA A 27 3.64 -13.78 -30.97
C ALA A 27 3.23 -14.75 -29.84
N THR A 28 4.16 -15.22 -29.00
CA THR A 28 3.86 -16.03 -27.83
C THR A 28 3.20 -15.21 -26.71
N CYS A 29 3.63 -13.95 -26.51
CA CYS A 29 3.06 -13.06 -25.50
C CYS A 29 1.60 -12.64 -25.81
N ILE A 30 1.25 -12.48 -27.09
CA ILE A 30 -0.12 -12.14 -27.50
C ILE A 30 -1.08 -13.33 -27.34
N ARG A 31 -0.57 -14.57 -27.39
CA ARG A 31 -1.39 -15.78 -27.47
C ARG A 31 -1.85 -16.30 -26.11
N ASP A 32 -1.12 -16.01 -25.03
CA ASP A 32 -1.50 -16.40 -23.68
C ASP A 32 -1.03 -15.38 -22.63
N PRO A 33 -1.81 -14.33 -22.34
CA PRO A 33 -1.42 -13.28 -21.40
C PRO A 33 -1.30 -13.78 -19.96
N LYS A 34 -1.96 -14.90 -19.62
CA LYS A 34 -1.87 -15.51 -18.27
C LYS A 34 -0.56 -16.25 -18.06
N ALA A 35 -0.02 -16.86 -19.11
CA ALA A 35 1.30 -17.48 -19.06
C ALA A 35 2.42 -16.43 -18.89
N LEU A 36 2.26 -15.25 -19.50
CA LEU A 36 3.16 -14.11 -19.29
C LEU A 36 3.08 -13.61 -17.86
N GLU A 37 1.87 -13.42 -17.32
CA GLU A 37 1.68 -12.98 -15.94
C GLU A 37 2.34 -13.97 -14.95
N LEU A 38 2.16 -15.28 -15.17
CA LEU A 38 2.80 -16.31 -14.36
C LEU A 38 4.32 -16.32 -14.50
N ALA A 39 4.86 -16.15 -15.71
CA ALA A 39 6.30 -16.08 -15.93
C ALA A 39 6.92 -14.84 -15.27
N VAL A 40 6.26 -13.69 -15.37
CA VAL A 40 6.67 -12.44 -14.70
C VAL A 40 6.62 -12.59 -13.19
N ARG A 41 5.54 -13.16 -12.64
CA ARG A 41 5.45 -13.47 -11.20
C ARG A 41 6.54 -14.42 -10.73
N ARG A 42 6.89 -15.42 -11.54
CA ARG A 42 7.95 -16.40 -11.20
C ARG A 42 9.33 -15.76 -11.21
N VAL A 43 9.62 -14.92 -12.19
CA VAL A 43 10.87 -14.14 -12.25
C VAL A 43 10.95 -13.15 -11.09
N LEU A 44 9.85 -12.47 -10.75
CA LEU A 44 9.76 -11.57 -9.60
C LEU A 44 9.97 -12.28 -8.25
N LEU A 45 9.58 -13.55 -8.13
CA LEU A 45 9.83 -14.37 -6.93
C LEU A 45 11.27 -14.88 -6.86
N GLU A 46 11.93 -15.11 -7.99
CA GLU A 46 13.32 -15.58 -8.05
C GLU A 46 14.33 -14.46 -7.85
N THR A 47 13.97 -13.23 -8.23
CA THR A 47 14.76 -12.04 -7.91
C THR A 47 14.26 -11.47 -6.57
N ASN A 48 15.05 -11.56 -5.51
CA ASN A 48 14.82 -10.85 -4.24
C ASN A 48 14.90 -9.31 -4.43
N VAL A 49 13.96 -8.75 -5.19
CA VAL A 49 13.78 -7.32 -5.40
C VAL A 49 12.51 -6.94 -4.65
N PRO A 50 12.61 -6.53 -3.37
CA PRO A 50 11.53 -5.79 -2.78
C PRO A 50 11.43 -4.44 -3.53
N ASP A 51 10.22 -3.99 -3.79
CA ASP A 51 9.83 -2.60 -4.13
C ASP A 51 10.03 -2.00 -5.54
N ALA A 52 10.63 -2.66 -6.53
CA ALA A 52 10.85 -1.97 -7.82
C ALA A 52 9.62 -1.84 -8.76
N PHE A 53 8.48 -2.43 -8.42
CA PHE A 53 7.26 -2.41 -9.25
C PHE A 53 5.97 -2.18 -8.44
N HIS A 54 6.01 -1.27 -7.47
CA HIS A 54 4.80 -0.48 -7.23
C HIS A 54 4.61 0.43 -8.45
N SER A 55 3.98 -0.14 -9.49
CA SER A 55 3.36 0.65 -10.55
C SER A 55 2.56 1.75 -9.86
N GLU A 56 2.68 2.99 -10.33
CA GLU A 56 1.92 4.16 -9.90
C GLU A 56 0.42 3.96 -10.17
N VAL A 57 -0.18 2.96 -9.54
CA VAL A 57 -1.61 2.74 -9.54
C VAL A 57 -2.14 3.81 -8.61
N ALA A 58 -2.83 4.78 -9.20
CA ALA A 58 -3.58 5.77 -8.44
C ALA A 58 -4.48 5.02 -7.45
N VAL A 59 -4.35 5.35 -6.16
CA VAL A 59 -5.23 4.81 -5.13
C VAL A 59 -6.61 5.44 -5.29
N ASP A 60 -7.67 4.63 -5.24
CA ASP A 60 -9.02 5.15 -5.14
C ASP A 60 -9.41 5.29 -3.67
N CYS A 61 -9.52 6.52 -3.18
CA CYS A 61 -9.92 6.75 -1.79
C CYS A 61 -11.36 6.31 -1.47
N ALA A 62 -12.21 6.06 -2.48
CA ALA A 62 -13.53 5.47 -2.25
C ALA A 62 -13.42 4.04 -1.68
N ASP A 63 -12.33 3.31 -1.96
CA ASP A 63 -12.09 1.96 -1.43
C ASP A 63 -11.87 1.97 0.08
N ALA A 64 -11.57 3.13 0.69
CA ALA A 64 -11.43 3.24 2.14
C ALA A 64 -12.74 2.95 2.87
N HIS A 65 -13.91 3.23 2.25
CA HIS A 65 -15.23 3.07 2.87
C HIS A 65 -15.51 1.64 3.37
N GLN A 66 -14.90 0.61 2.76
CA GLN A 66 -15.06 -0.77 3.21
C GLN A 66 -14.51 -1.04 4.62
N PHE A 67 -13.64 -0.15 5.11
CA PHE A 67 -12.99 -0.25 6.43
C PHE A 67 -13.66 0.64 7.49
N LEU A 68 -14.74 1.33 7.13
CA LEU A 68 -15.36 2.35 7.97
C LEU A 68 -16.68 1.89 8.58
N THR A 69 -17.10 2.61 9.60
CA THR A 69 -18.34 2.36 10.36
C THR A 69 -19.09 3.66 10.60
N ASP A 70 -20.42 3.59 10.68
CA ASP A 70 -21.30 4.72 11.00
C ASP A 70 -21.78 4.70 12.45
N THR A 71 -21.61 3.57 13.16
CA THR A 71 -22.30 3.35 14.43
C THR A 71 -21.39 3.44 15.63
N MET A 72 -20.20 2.82 15.58
CA MET A 72 -19.35 2.67 16.75
C MET A 72 -17.88 2.94 16.40
N PRO A 73 -17.31 4.08 16.83
CA PRO A 73 -15.92 4.41 16.56
C PRO A 73 -14.97 3.46 17.30
N VAL A 74 -13.88 3.08 16.66
CA VAL A 74 -12.76 2.37 17.32
C VAL A 74 -11.69 3.39 17.65
N LYS A 75 -11.64 3.79 18.93
CA LYS A 75 -10.73 4.84 19.39
C LYS A 75 -9.27 4.49 19.14
N GLY A 76 -8.54 5.41 18.53
CA GLY A 76 -7.13 5.26 18.20
C GLY A 76 -6.85 4.40 16.96
N PHE A 77 -7.88 3.97 16.23
CA PHE A 77 -7.78 3.36 14.90
C PHE A 77 -8.23 4.38 13.85
N HIS A 78 -7.37 4.67 12.88
CA HIS A 78 -7.66 5.64 11.83
C HIS A 78 -7.38 5.01 10.47
N VAL A 79 -8.16 5.39 9.48
CA VAL A 79 -7.91 5.03 8.08
C VAL A 79 -7.42 6.28 7.36
N LEU A 80 -6.33 6.16 6.63
CA LEU A 80 -5.77 7.23 5.81
C LEU A 80 -5.75 6.76 4.37
N CYS A 81 -6.21 7.60 3.45
CA CYS A 81 -5.94 7.47 2.03
C CYS A 81 -4.98 8.57 1.61
N ILE A 82 -3.86 8.19 1.01
CA ILE A 82 -2.76 9.10 0.67
C ILE A 82 -2.57 9.06 -0.84
N GLU A 83 -2.86 10.17 -1.50
CA GLU A 83 -2.76 10.32 -2.96
C GLU A 83 -1.60 11.25 -3.31
N THR A 84 -0.79 10.90 -4.30
CA THR A 84 0.16 11.84 -4.90
C THR A 84 -0.59 12.73 -5.88
N THR A 85 -0.41 14.04 -5.78
CA THR A 85 -1.04 15.01 -6.67
C THR A 85 -0.18 15.26 -7.91
N ALA A 86 -0.75 15.92 -8.92
CA ALA A 86 -0.02 16.32 -10.13
C ALA A 86 1.12 17.31 -9.85
N SER A 87 1.11 17.99 -8.70
CA SER A 87 2.14 18.95 -8.27
C SER A 87 3.23 18.32 -7.40
N ASP A 88 3.33 16.98 -7.36
CA ASP A 88 4.27 16.24 -6.50
C ASP A 88 4.10 16.55 -4.99
N THR A 89 2.86 16.84 -4.58
CA THR A 89 2.45 16.93 -3.18
C THR A 89 1.61 15.71 -2.80
N LEU A 90 1.27 15.58 -1.52
CA LEU A 90 0.40 14.52 -1.02
C LEU A 90 -0.94 15.10 -0.61
N LYS A 91 -2.03 14.56 -1.13
CA LYS A 91 -3.37 14.79 -0.61
C LYS A 91 -3.73 13.64 0.32
N VAL A 92 -3.93 13.97 1.60
CA VAL A 92 -4.24 12.97 2.64
C VAL A 92 -5.69 13.16 3.06
N THR A 93 -6.47 12.09 2.89
CA THR A 93 -7.83 11.99 3.43
C THR A 93 -7.79 11.08 4.65
N GLY A 94 -8.11 11.61 5.83
CA GLY A 94 -8.15 10.83 7.06
C GLY A 94 -9.56 10.65 7.60
N PHE A 95 -9.82 9.42 8.06
CA PHE A 95 -11.05 8.96 8.68
C PHE A 95 -10.75 8.62 10.13
N LYS A 96 -11.19 9.51 11.03
CA LYS A 96 -10.86 9.41 12.45
C LYS A 96 -11.69 8.31 13.12
N ASP A 97 -11.06 7.50 13.97
CA ASP A 97 -11.70 6.41 14.73
C ASP A 97 -12.44 5.38 13.84
N GLY A 98 -12.02 5.23 12.58
CA GLY A 98 -12.66 4.36 11.58
C GLY A 98 -14.06 4.84 11.15
N MET A 99 -14.41 6.11 11.38
CA MET A 99 -15.72 6.65 11.02
C MET A 99 -15.78 7.12 9.56
N HIS A 100 -16.97 7.14 8.95
CA HIS A 100 -17.15 7.72 7.59
C HIS A 100 -16.85 9.21 7.50
N ALA A 101 -17.01 9.96 8.60
CA ALA A 101 -16.64 11.37 8.64
C ALA A 101 -15.13 11.54 8.41
N ASN A 102 -14.77 12.38 7.45
CA ASN A 102 -13.39 12.57 7.03
C ASN A 102 -12.94 14.03 7.00
N SER A 103 -11.63 14.19 6.91
CA SER A 103 -10.98 15.47 6.67
C SER A 103 -9.87 15.25 5.64
N SER A 104 -9.73 16.18 4.69
CA SER A 104 -8.72 16.12 3.63
C SER A 104 -7.83 17.34 3.66
N LYS A 105 -6.51 17.15 3.58
CA LYS A 105 -5.53 18.22 3.44
C LYS A 105 -4.40 17.84 2.50
N GLU A 106 -3.82 18.84 1.86
CA GLU A 106 -2.58 18.68 1.11
C GLU A 106 -1.37 18.98 1.99
N THR A 107 -0.28 18.25 1.76
CA THR A 107 1.00 18.42 2.45
C THR A 107 2.16 18.11 1.50
N THR A 108 3.36 18.55 1.86
CA THR A 108 4.57 18.22 1.09
C THR A 108 4.98 16.76 1.34
N ARG A 109 5.97 16.28 0.57
CA ARG A 109 6.56 14.94 0.76
C ARG A 109 7.59 14.90 1.90
N ASP A 110 7.67 15.96 2.70
CA ASP A 110 8.50 16.00 3.89
C ASP A 110 7.80 15.24 5.02
N LEU A 111 8.54 14.36 5.71
CA LEU A 111 7.96 13.46 6.70
C LEU A 111 7.45 14.21 7.95
N GLU A 112 8.09 15.30 8.35
CA GLU A 112 7.70 16.13 9.49
C GLU A 112 6.41 16.89 9.14
N ALA A 113 6.37 17.53 7.97
CA ALA A 113 5.17 18.22 7.49
C ALA A 113 3.98 17.26 7.31
N PHE A 114 4.22 16.08 6.75
CA PHE A 114 3.21 15.02 6.65
C PHE A 114 2.70 14.59 8.03
N THR A 115 3.62 14.32 8.95
CA THR A 115 3.29 13.90 10.32
C THR A 115 2.41 14.93 11.02
N ARG A 116 2.78 16.21 10.95
CA ARG A 116 2.00 17.31 11.55
C ARG A 116 0.58 17.37 10.98
N VAL A 117 0.45 17.35 9.65
CA VAL A 117 -0.86 17.40 8.99
C VAL A 117 -1.73 16.21 9.38
N VAL A 118 -1.16 14.99 9.39
CA VAL A 118 -1.90 13.78 9.76
C VAL A 118 -2.28 13.78 11.23
N GLU A 119 -1.31 13.91 12.12
CA GLU A 119 -1.51 13.66 13.55
C GLU A 119 -2.19 14.84 14.24
N GLU A 120 -1.86 16.09 13.91
CA GLU A 120 -2.40 17.28 14.59
C GLU A 120 -3.65 17.84 13.90
N GLU A 121 -3.63 17.94 12.57
CA GLU A 121 -4.67 18.68 11.84
C GLU A 121 -5.85 17.79 11.42
N ILE A 122 -5.57 16.62 10.86
CA ILE A 122 -6.57 15.67 10.37
C ILE A 122 -7.12 14.81 11.51
N LEU A 123 -6.24 14.12 12.25
CA LEU A 123 -6.64 13.17 13.27
C LEU A 123 -6.75 13.78 14.66
N GLN A 124 -6.09 14.91 14.92
CA GLN A 124 -6.10 15.60 16.22
C GLN A 124 -5.79 14.62 17.36
N ILE A 125 -4.69 13.88 17.21
CA ILE A 125 -4.20 12.93 18.18
C ILE A 125 -3.68 13.72 19.39
N PRO A 126 -4.21 13.49 20.59
CA PRO A 126 -3.78 14.23 21.76
C PRO A 126 -2.36 13.83 22.17
N GLU A 127 -1.55 14.83 22.47
CA GLU A 127 -0.24 14.63 23.05
C GLU A 127 -0.33 13.98 24.44
N PRO A 128 0.65 13.16 24.84
CA PRO A 128 0.72 12.60 26.19
C PRO A 128 0.85 13.68 27.27
N THR A 129 -0.22 13.92 28.03
CA THR A 129 -0.24 14.97 29.06
C THR A 129 0.37 14.52 30.39
N ASP A 130 0.12 13.28 30.81
CA ASP A 130 0.60 12.71 32.07
C ASP A 130 1.93 11.94 31.95
N GLU A 131 2.63 11.78 33.07
CA GLU A 131 3.94 11.11 33.12
C GLU A 131 3.86 9.64 32.65
N TYR A 132 2.77 8.95 32.95
CA TYR A 132 2.58 7.56 32.58
C TYR A 132 2.42 7.42 31.07
N ALA A 133 1.57 8.23 30.45
CA ALA A 133 1.39 8.27 29.00
C ALA A 133 2.70 8.62 28.30
N ARG A 134 3.46 9.60 28.80
CA ARG A 134 4.79 9.94 28.23
C ARG A 134 5.78 8.79 28.31
N LYS A 135 5.71 7.97 29.36
CA LYS A 135 6.64 6.85 29.59
C LYS A 135 6.26 5.57 28.85
N TYR A 136 4.96 5.28 28.72
CA TYR A 136 4.48 3.98 28.25
C TYR A 136 3.65 4.04 26.97
N LYS A 137 3.12 5.20 26.55
CA LYS A 137 2.40 5.31 25.27
C LYS A 137 3.41 5.04 24.16
N GLN A 138 3.11 4.03 23.35
CA GLN A 138 3.88 3.74 22.17
C GLN A 138 3.53 4.75 21.07
N PRO A 139 4.48 5.09 20.19
CA PRO A 139 4.23 6.03 19.11
C PRO A 139 3.24 5.43 18.09
N PRO A 140 2.53 6.29 17.33
CA PRO A 140 1.67 5.82 16.26
C PRO A 140 2.43 4.97 15.23
N ALA A 141 1.76 3.95 14.71
CA ALA A 141 2.32 3.10 13.66
C ALA A 141 1.33 2.88 12.51
N TYR A 142 1.89 2.65 11.33
CA TYR A 142 1.18 2.50 10.07
C TYR A 142 1.14 1.04 9.66
N PHE A 143 0.03 0.60 9.08
CA PHE A 143 -0.19 -0.77 8.66
C PHE A 143 -0.94 -0.82 7.33
N THR A 144 -0.73 -1.89 6.57
CA THR A 144 -1.60 -2.22 5.44
C THR A 144 -2.97 -2.69 5.95
N PRO A 145 -4.01 -2.68 5.09
CA PRO A 145 -5.29 -3.29 5.43
C PRO A 145 -5.19 -4.78 5.80
N ASP A 146 -4.17 -5.47 5.29
CA ASP A 146 -3.88 -6.88 5.59
C ASP A 146 -3.11 -7.08 6.90
N GLY A 147 -2.68 -5.99 7.55
CA GLY A 147 -2.02 -6.01 8.86
C GLY A 147 -0.50 -6.08 8.84
N GLU A 148 0.12 -5.89 7.68
CA GLU A 148 1.56 -5.72 7.59
C GLU A 148 1.96 -4.34 8.13
N ARG A 149 2.97 -4.30 9.00
CA ARG A 149 3.49 -3.03 9.54
C ARG A 149 4.32 -2.31 8.49
N LEU A 150 4.00 -1.04 8.28
CA LEU A 150 4.71 -0.16 7.35
C LEU A 150 5.71 0.72 8.08
N GLU A 151 6.85 0.95 7.44
CA GLU A 151 7.78 1.99 7.88
C GLU A 151 7.15 3.37 7.72
N LYS A 152 7.42 4.26 8.67
CA LYS A 152 6.98 5.67 8.61
C LYS A 152 7.84 6.42 7.58
N ASN A 153 7.62 6.14 6.30
CA ASN A 153 8.36 6.66 5.15
C ASN A 153 7.38 7.04 4.03
N ILE A 154 7.47 8.26 3.51
CA ILE A 154 6.55 8.78 2.48
C ILE A 154 6.52 7.90 1.22
N THR A 155 7.68 7.36 0.81
CA THR A 155 7.78 6.50 -0.37
C THR A 155 6.98 5.20 -0.20
N VAL A 156 6.89 4.70 1.04
CA VAL A 156 6.13 3.50 1.41
C VAL A 156 4.64 3.81 1.59
N LEU A 157 4.32 4.99 2.12
CA LEU A 157 2.96 5.38 2.50
C LEU A 157 2.14 5.99 1.36
N GLN A 158 2.77 6.57 0.34
CA GLN A 158 2.08 7.23 -0.77
C GLN A 158 1.25 6.27 -1.64
N ASN A 159 0.25 6.84 -2.31
CA ASN A 159 -0.65 6.13 -3.25
C ASN A 159 -1.24 4.85 -2.64
N ARG A 160 -1.71 4.95 -1.39
CA ARG A 160 -2.14 3.79 -0.61
C ARG A 160 -3.19 4.16 0.43
N ILE A 161 -4.05 3.18 0.74
CA ILE A 161 -4.88 3.18 1.94
C ILE A 161 -4.08 2.49 3.06
N VAL A 162 -3.87 3.19 4.16
CA VAL A 162 -3.13 2.70 5.32
C VAL A 162 -3.95 2.87 6.58
N PHE A 163 -3.72 1.98 7.54
CA PHE A 163 -4.27 2.08 8.88
C PHE A 163 -3.24 2.70 9.80
N LEU A 164 -3.66 3.68 10.60
CA LEU A 164 -2.84 4.29 11.63
C LEU A 164 -3.41 3.92 13.00
N PHE A 165 -2.57 3.37 13.86
CA PHE A 165 -2.92 3.07 15.25
C PHE A 165 -2.13 3.96 16.20
N GLU A 166 -2.81 4.74 17.03
CA GLU A 166 -2.17 5.68 17.98
C GLU A 166 -1.22 4.98 18.97
N GLY A 167 -1.51 3.72 19.33
CA GLY A 167 -0.73 2.94 20.28
C GLY A 167 0.33 2.04 19.64
N GLY A 168 0.59 2.16 18.34
CA GLY A 168 1.69 1.46 17.67
C GLY A 168 1.54 -0.06 17.51
N GLN A 169 0.49 -0.66 18.07
CA GLN A 169 0.20 -2.08 18.01
C GLN A 169 -1.03 -2.36 17.17
N PHE A 170 -0.89 -3.28 16.23
CA PHE A 170 -1.98 -3.76 15.40
C PHE A 170 -2.68 -4.93 16.10
N ILE A 171 -3.89 -4.70 16.59
CA ILE A 171 -4.74 -5.73 17.18
C ILE A 171 -5.94 -5.95 16.23
N TRP A 172 -5.66 -6.14 14.94
CA TRP A 172 -6.66 -6.39 13.90
C TRP A 172 -6.21 -7.60 13.05
N PRO A 173 -7.11 -8.40 12.43
CA PRO A 173 -8.56 -8.30 12.43
C PRO A 173 -9.18 -8.66 13.76
N GLY A 174 -10.06 -7.78 14.25
CA GLY A 174 -11.13 -8.24 15.11
C GLY A 174 -11.79 -9.42 14.43
N ILE A 175 -11.76 -10.57 15.09
CA ILE A 175 -12.24 -11.87 14.64
C ILE A 175 -13.51 -11.69 13.78
N ARG A 176 -13.46 -11.96 12.47
CA ARG A 176 -14.67 -11.95 11.59
C ARG A 176 -15.76 -12.93 12.09
N ILE A 177 -15.39 -13.84 12.99
CA ILE A 177 -16.27 -14.78 13.71
C ILE A 177 -15.87 -14.79 15.19
N GLY A 178 -16.14 -13.72 15.93
CA GLY A 178 -16.27 -13.86 17.38
C GLY A 178 -17.38 -14.88 17.63
N HIS A 179 -17.05 -16.11 18.02
CA HIS A 179 -18.03 -17.11 18.42
C HIS A 179 -18.83 -16.56 19.61
N LYS A 180 -19.97 -15.91 19.32
CA LYS A 180 -20.94 -15.52 20.33
C LYS A 180 -21.70 -16.78 20.73
N THR A 181 -21.20 -17.48 21.74
CA THR A 181 -21.96 -18.55 22.40
C THR A 181 -22.84 -17.94 23.48
N LEU A 182 -24.15 -18.23 23.39
CA LEU A 182 -25.05 -18.05 24.53
C LEU A 182 -24.72 -19.12 25.57
N VAL A 183 -24.06 -18.71 26.65
CA VAL A 183 -23.89 -19.57 27.83
C VAL A 183 -25.23 -19.62 28.56
N LYS A 184 -25.94 -20.73 28.41
CA LYS A 184 -27.17 -20.99 29.19
C LYS A 184 -26.77 -21.28 30.65
N ASN A 185 -27.58 -20.81 31.61
CA ASN A 185 -27.38 -20.98 33.06
C ASN A 185 -26.18 -20.24 33.68
N THR A 186 -26.13 -18.92 33.54
CA THR A 186 -25.17 -18.06 34.29
C THR A 186 -25.65 -17.65 35.68
N PHE A 187 -26.80 -18.15 36.16
CA PHE A 187 -27.27 -17.90 37.52
C PHE A 187 -26.21 -18.36 38.54
N GLY A 188 -25.67 -17.40 39.31
CA GLY A 188 -24.73 -17.65 40.42
C GLY A 188 -23.23 -17.66 40.08
N ARG A 189 -22.79 -17.13 38.93
CA ARG A 189 -21.36 -17.08 38.56
C ARG A 189 -20.72 -15.68 38.51
N GLY A 190 -21.31 -14.69 39.18
CA GLY A 190 -20.65 -13.40 39.43
C GLY A 190 -21.47 -12.54 40.38
N ASP A 191 -20.84 -12.04 41.44
CA ASP A 191 -21.38 -11.02 42.32
C ASP A 191 -21.51 -9.67 41.57
N LEU A 192 -22.47 -8.86 42.04
CA LEU A 192 -22.84 -7.51 41.59
C LEU A 192 -21.66 -6.53 41.48
#